data_AF-B9XCS3-F1
#
_entry.id   AF-B9XCS3-F1
#
_cell.length_a   1.000
_cell.length_b   1.000
_cell.length_c   1.000
_cell.angle_alpha   90.00
_cell.angle_beta   90.00
_cell.angle_gamma   90.00
#
_symmetry.space_group_name_H-M   'P 1'
#
loop_
_entity.id
_entity.type
_entity.pdbx_description
1 polymer ?
#
loop_
_entity_poly.entity_id
_entity_poly.type
_entity_poly.pdbx_seq_one_letter_code
_entity_poly.pdbx_strand_id
1 'polypeptide(L)' 'MPGARGDLKLAQYYFEKTLGYANHLGLYSEELGLSGEHLGNFPQAFTHLGLISAAYYLDRKLDDEA' A
#
# COMPACT_ATOMS: atom_id res chain seq x y z
N MET A 1 -14.47 7.49 10.17
CA MET A 1 -13.05 7.49 10.57
C MET A 1 -12.52 8.90 10.40
N PRO A 2 -11.78 9.47 11.37
CA PRO A 2 -11.18 10.79 11.20
C PRO A 2 -9.98 10.67 10.26
N GLY A 3 -9.99 11.47 9.19
CA GLY A 3 -9.05 11.40 8.06
C GLY A 3 -9.83 11.68 6.79
N ALA A 4 -9.94 12.96 6.42
CA ALA A 4 -10.64 13.37 5.22
C ALA A 4 -9.92 12.81 3.97
N ARG A 5 -10.69 12.49 2.92
CA ARG A 5 -10.13 12.23 1.58
C ARG A 5 -9.17 13.38 1.23
N GLY A 6 -7.92 13.04 0.89
CA GLY A 6 -6.88 14.02 0.53
C GLY A 6 -5.81 14.30 1.58
N ASP A 7 -5.83 13.64 2.74
CA ASP A 7 -4.72 13.75 3.70
C ASP A 7 -3.48 12.99 3.21
N LEU A 8 -2.48 13.73 2.71
CA LEU A 8 -1.27 13.18 2.11
C LEU A 8 -0.38 12.46 3.14
N LYS A 9 -0.29 12.97 4.37
CA LYS A 9 0.50 12.34 5.44
C LYS A 9 -0.08 10.99 5.83
N LEU A 10 -1.40 10.92 5.93
CA LEU A 10 -2.08 9.67 6.22
C LEU A 10 -1.94 8.66 5.06
N ALA A 11 -2.02 9.12 3.82
CA ALA A 11 -1.78 8.30 2.64
C ALA A 11 -0.36 7.72 2.63
N GLN A 12 0.65 8.55 2.91
CA GLN A 12 2.04 8.12 3.03
C GLN A 12 2.22 7.10 4.16
N TYR A 13 1.67 7.36 5.34
CA TYR A 13 1.73 6.43 6.48
C TYR A 13 1.17 5.05 6.13
N TYR A 14 0.00 4.98 5.48
CA TYR A 14 -0.59 3.70 5.09
C TYR A 14 0.18 3.01 3.97
N PHE A 15 0.74 3.76 3.02
CA PHE A 15 1.59 3.22 1.96
C PHE A 15 2.83 2.55 2.56
N GLU A 16 3.57 3.27 3.42
CA GLU A 16 4.75 2.74 4.11
C GLU A 16 4.42 1.52 4.98
N LYS A 17 3.29 1.56 5.70
CA LYS A 17 2.81 0.40 6.47
C LYS A 17 2.55 -0.80 5.55
N THR A 18 1.98 -0.57 4.37
CA THR A 18 1.71 -1.62 3.38
C THR A 18 3.01 -2.25 2.87
N LEU A 19 4.06 -1.45 2.65
CA LEU A 19 5.38 -1.96 2.28
C LEU A 19 5.93 -2.97 3.30
N GLY A 20 5.66 -2.76 4.59
CA GLY A 20 6.08 -3.64 5.67
C GLY A 20 5.45 -5.05 5.68
N TYR A 21 4.35 -5.27 4.95
CA TYR A 21 3.70 -6.59 4.87
C TYR A 21 4.21 -7.46 3.73
N ALA A 22 5.17 -6.99 2.93
CA ALA A 22 5.77 -7.82 1.90
C ALA A 22 6.48 -9.02 2.53
N ASN A 23 6.46 -10.17 1.84
CA ASN A 23 7.31 -11.27 2.28
C ASN A 23 8.80 -10.98 1.99
N HIS A 24 9.68 -11.92 2.32
CA HIS A 24 11.13 -11.80 2.08
C HIS A 24 11.54 -11.64 0.59
N LEU A 25 10.63 -11.90 -0.36
CA LEU A 25 10.84 -11.69 -1.79
C LEU A 25 10.20 -10.38 -2.30
N GLY A 26 9.57 -9.59 -1.42
CA GLY A 26 8.84 -8.39 -1.81
C GLY A 26 7.46 -8.66 -2.43
N LEU A 27 6.91 -9.86 -2.25
CA LEU A 27 5.63 -10.27 -2.86
C LEU A 27 4.46 -10.13 -1.88
N TYR A 28 3.26 -9.95 -2.43
CA TYR A 28 1.99 -9.79 -1.71
C TYR A 28 0.94 -10.81 -2.12
N SER A 29 0.06 -11.15 -1.18
CA SER A 29 -1.18 -11.92 -1.40
C SER A 29 -2.36 -11.02 -1.75
N GLU A 30 -3.51 -11.65 -2.01
CA GLU A 30 -4.79 -10.97 -2.22
C GLU A 30 -5.23 -10.19 -0.98
N GLU A 31 -5.09 -10.79 0.19
CA GLU A 31 -5.55 -10.23 1.45
C GLU A 31 -4.48 -10.40 2.54
N LEU A 32 -4.56 -9.56 3.57
CA LEU A 32 -3.79 -9.70 4.80
C LEU A 32 -4.74 -10.03 5.96
N GLY A 33 -4.39 -11.06 6.72
CA GLY A 33 -5.09 -11.39 7.95
C GLY A 33 -4.75 -10.43 9.10
N LEU A 34 -5.42 -10.62 10.23
CA LEU A 34 -5.30 -9.72 11.38
C LEU A 34 -3.90 -9.70 11.99
N SER A 35 -3.12 -10.77 11.81
CA SER A 35 -1.74 -10.87 12.28
C SER A 35 -0.73 -10.52 11.19
N GLY A 36 -1.18 -10.05 10.03
CA GLY A 36 -0.33 -9.76 8.87
C GLY A 36 0.03 -10.99 8.04
N GLU A 37 -0.62 -12.14 8.28
CA GLU A 37 -0.46 -13.32 7.46
C GLU A 37 -1.04 -13.11 6.06
N HIS A 38 -0.39 -13.68 5.06
CA HIS A 38 -0.85 -13.63 3.68
C HIS A 38 -2.01 -14.59 3.49
N LEU A 39 -3.16 -14.09 3.03
CA LEU A 39 -4.38 -14.85 2.80
C LEU A 39 -4.80 -14.80 1.32
N GLY A 40 -5.44 -15.87 0.88
CA GLY A 40 -5.95 -15.99 -0.49
C GLY A 40 -4.84 -16.29 -1.51
N ASN A 41 -5.03 -15.81 -2.74
CA ASN A 41 -4.11 -16.05 -3.84
C ASN A 41 -2.74 -15.43 -3.58
N PHE A 42 -1.68 -16.15 -3.93
CA PHE A 42 -0.30 -15.69 -3.76
C PHE A 42 0.62 -16.24 -4.88
N PRO A 43 1.48 -15.40 -5.50
CA PRO A 43 1.48 -13.94 -5.44
C PRO A 43 0.30 -13.36 -6.24
N GLN A 44 -0.27 -12.25 -5.77
CA GLN A 44 -1.47 -11.68 -6.37
C GLN A 44 -1.14 -10.43 -7.21
N ALA A 45 -1.33 -10.49 -8.53
CA ALA A 45 -0.94 -9.42 -9.46
C ALA A 45 -1.68 -8.07 -9.28
N PHE A 46 -2.98 -8.07 -8.99
CA PHE A 46 -3.76 -6.85 -8.73
C PHE A 46 -3.33 -6.11 -7.44
N THR A 47 -2.92 -6.79 -6.38
CA THR A 47 -2.37 -6.18 -5.17
C THR A 47 -1.09 -5.44 -5.51
N HIS A 48 -0.20 -6.05 -6.30
CA HIS A 48 1.01 -5.39 -6.79
C HIS A 48 0.67 -4.20 -7.70
N LEU A 49 -0.29 -4.34 -8.61
CA LEU A 49 -0.74 -3.25 -9.47
C LEU A 49 -1.31 -2.08 -8.66
N GLY A 50 -2.10 -2.37 -7.62
CA GLY A 50 -2.64 -1.38 -6.70
C GLY A 50 -1.54 -0.64 -5.94
N LEU A 51 -0.53 -1.37 -5.45
CA LEU A 51 0.63 -0.80 -4.77
C LEU A 51 1.45 0.11 -5.69
N ILE A 52 1.74 -0.33 -6.91
CA ILE A 52 2.46 0.47 -7.93
C ILE A 52 1.68 1.74 -8.25
N SER A 53 0.36 1.62 -8.43
CA SER A 53 -0.50 2.77 -8.72
C SER A 53 -0.52 3.76 -7.55
N ALA A 54 -0.62 3.26 -6.31
CA ALA A 54 -0.57 4.09 -5.12
C ALA A 54 0.77 4.84 -5.00
N ALA A 55 1.89 4.14 -5.25
CA ALA A 55 3.22 4.76 -5.28
C ALA A 55 3.29 5.90 -6.30
N TYR A 56 2.85 5.65 -7.53
CA TYR A 56 2.86 6.63 -8.62
C TYR A 56 2.02 7.88 -8.29
N TYR A 57 0.82 7.71 -7.73
CA TYR A 57 -0.03 8.85 -7.39
C TYR A 57 0.44 9.61 -6.15
N LEU A 58 1.00 8.90 -5.16
CA LEU A 58 1.54 9.50 -3.94
C LEU A 58 2.77 10.37 -4.26
N ASP A 59 3.70 9.83 -5.05
CA ASP A 59 4.91 10.52 -5.52
C ASP A 59 4.57 11.86 -6.20
N ARG A 60 3.69 11.83 -7.19
CA ARG A 60 3.23 13.05 -7.88
C ARG A 60 2.56 14.06 -6.94
N LYS A 61 1.87 13.60 -5.90
CA LYS A 61 1.19 14.49 -4.95
C LYS A 61 2.15 15.12 -3.96
N LEU A 62 3.22 14.41 -3.59
CA LEU A 62 4.31 14.96 -2.78
C LEU A 62 5.11 16.00 -3.55
N ASP A 63 5.37 15.75 -4.85
CA ASP A 63 6.02 16.72 -5.73
C ASP A 63 5.19 18.00 -5.92
N ASP A 64 3.86 17.90 -6.00
CA ASP A 64 2.95 19.06 -6.10
C ASP A 64 2.97 19.94 -4.82
N GLU A 65 3.34 19.40 -3.65
CA GLU A 65 3.38 20.11 -2.36
C GLU A 65 4.79 20.64 -1.96
N ALA A 66 5.83 20.30 -2.71
CA ALA A 66 7.22 20.69 -2.47
C ALA A 66 7.58 22.08 -3.03
#